data_AF-A0A1Z4MVZ7-F1
#
_entry.id   AF-A0A1Z4MVZ7-F1
#
_cell.length_a   1.000
_cell.length_b   1.000
_cell.length_c   1.000
_cell.angle_alpha   90.00
_cell.angle_beta   90.00
_cell.angle_gamma   90.00
#
_symmetry.space_group_name_H-M   'P 1'
#
loop_
_entity.id
_entity.type
_entity.pdbx_description
1 polymer ?
#
loop_
_entity_poly.entity_id
_entity_poly.type
_entity_poly.pdbx_seq_one_letter_code
_entity_poly.pdbx_strand_id
1 'polypeptide(L)'
;MIQTIPNDTLSLWREEGRRQIPQNFEVFRSLVAQARDFAQRGNYDAAAVYGEMAATYANFRHCGIYTSPELEKVLIDIGRKVISQNSDICKNKHILEIPKKINNILHVATSVEPVGGLSKMLGRWILQDTERSHSLVLTRQLQTVEEPKFLTDAVINSGGKIYKLDETIGSLTARAQRLNKIAATADMVVLHMYNHDVIPIIAFANQEQVPPIIFLNHADHTFWLGASISDVIANLRESGMRLSQKRRGIETKQNLLLPTIVEPNHRVLARQEAKKILGLSENSIVLLSIARALKYKTIDGISYADAHIPLLEKYPQAVLVVVGCGNRQDWSNAIQQTQGRIICHPQREDTDIFYQAADIYVDSFPFVSITSLLEAGTYGIPLVSRYPYSSDACEIFGADMPGLTDNLIRVGDIEQYTAVLSRLVEDEAYRLSLGEATRKKIVDTHTAKQWQHFLENVYHLAATLPRVKKSAVAIDQMFIGEPDVYMPSVHDMSFDVDTLLKFHLTLLPIKERWSQLFRLAKNPSFYHKSDRLSPFKYLLPEWLLYRVRKII
;
A
#
# COMPACT_ATOMS: atom_id res chain seq x y z
N MET A 1 33.09 32.43 -13.38
CA MET A 1 31.92 32.22 -12.50
C MET A 1 30.91 31.40 -13.25
N ILE A 2 30.95 30.07 -13.08
CA ILE A 2 29.88 29.20 -13.55
C ILE A 2 28.73 29.44 -12.57
N GLN A 3 27.68 30.11 -13.01
CA GLN A 3 26.44 30.20 -12.24
C GLN A 3 25.93 28.77 -12.05
N THR A 4 26.12 28.22 -10.86
CA THR A 4 25.40 27.03 -10.42
C THR A 4 23.93 27.40 -10.43
N ILE A 5 23.22 26.97 -11.47
CA ILE A 5 21.76 26.96 -11.49
C ILE A 5 21.34 26.24 -10.20
N PRO A 6 20.50 26.85 -9.34
CA PRO A 6 19.97 26.15 -8.18
C PRO A 6 19.31 24.86 -8.68
N ASN A 7 19.82 23.71 -8.28
CA ASN A 7 19.20 22.42 -8.53
C ASN A 7 17.95 22.33 -7.65
N ASP A 8 16.87 23.00 -8.05
CA ASP A 8 15.55 22.83 -7.43
C ASP A 8 14.94 21.54 -7.96
N THR A 9 15.29 20.43 -7.30
CA THR A 9 14.88 19.07 -7.68
C THR A 9 13.37 18.92 -7.63
N LEU A 10 12.72 19.59 -6.68
CA LEU A 10 11.26 19.59 -6.60
C LEU A 10 10.64 20.32 -7.79
N SER A 11 11.20 21.45 -8.24
CA SER A 11 10.74 22.10 -9.47
C SER A 11 10.95 21.23 -10.72
N LEU A 12 12.11 20.57 -10.84
CA LEU A 12 12.36 19.62 -11.92
C LEU A 12 11.37 18.45 -11.91
N TRP A 13 11.07 17.88 -10.74
CA TRP A 13 10.07 16.82 -10.60
C TRP A 13 8.67 17.31 -10.99
N ARG A 14 8.30 18.55 -10.64
CA ARG A 14 7.02 19.13 -11.05
C ARG A 14 6.89 19.25 -12.58
N GLU A 15 7.92 19.76 -13.24
CA GLU A 15 7.95 19.91 -14.70
C GLU A 15 7.87 18.54 -15.39
N GLU A 16 8.65 17.58 -14.89
CA GLU A 16 8.66 16.22 -15.43
C GLU A 16 7.32 15.52 -15.23
N GLY A 17 6.70 15.67 -14.05
CA GLY A 17 5.37 15.13 -13.78
C GLY A 17 4.30 15.73 -14.69
N ARG A 18 4.31 17.05 -14.91
CA ARG A 18 3.39 17.73 -15.85
C ARG A 18 3.54 17.21 -17.28
N ARG A 19 4.73 16.76 -17.66
CA ARG A 19 5.02 16.18 -18.98
C ARG A 19 4.60 14.72 -19.09
N GLN A 20 4.87 13.91 -18.07
CA GLN A 20 4.61 12.46 -18.09
C GLN A 20 3.13 12.10 -17.87
N ILE A 21 2.43 12.78 -16.96
CA ILE A 21 1.05 12.44 -16.56
C ILE A 21 0.09 12.37 -17.75
N PRO A 22 0.06 13.35 -18.69
CA PRO A 22 -0.80 13.28 -19.87
C PRO A 22 -0.52 12.06 -20.75
N GLN A 23 0.75 11.69 -20.93
CA GLN A 23 1.14 10.53 -21.72
C GLN A 23 0.69 9.22 -21.06
N ASN A 24 0.88 9.13 -19.73
CA ASN A 24 0.41 7.99 -18.95
C ASN A 24 -1.13 7.87 -19.02
N PHE A 25 -1.85 8.99 -18.90
CA PHE A 25 -3.30 9.03 -18.96
C PHE A 25 -3.84 8.53 -20.32
N GLU A 26 -3.22 8.91 -21.45
CA GLU A 26 -3.62 8.40 -22.77
C GLU A 26 -3.45 6.89 -22.91
N VAL A 27 -2.35 6.32 -22.38
CA VAL A 27 -2.15 4.86 -22.36
C VAL A 27 -3.21 4.18 -21.51
N PHE A 28 -3.48 4.71 -20.31
CA PHE A 28 -4.56 4.24 -19.45
C PHE A 28 -5.92 4.25 -20.17
N ARG A 29 -6.28 5.36 -20.81
CA ARG A 29 -7.53 5.50 -21.59
C ARG A 29 -7.65 4.46 -22.70
N SER A 30 -6.55 4.18 -23.41
CA SER A 30 -6.51 3.15 -24.44
C SER A 30 -6.76 1.75 -23.88
N LEU A 31 -6.23 1.43 -22.69
CA LEU A 31 -6.47 0.15 -22.02
C LEU A 31 -7.93 0.03 -21.54
N VAL A 32 -8.51 1.11 -20.99
CA VAL A 32 -9.94 1.17 -20.61
C VAL A 32 -10.85 0.99 -21.83
N ALA A 33 -10.50 1.62 -22.97
CA ALA A 33 -11.25 1.47 -24.21
C ALA A 33 -11.24 0.02 -24.73
N GLN A 34 -10.09 -0.67 -24.65
CA GLN A 34 -9.99 -2.09 -24.99
C GLN A 34 -10.83 -2.97 -24.06
N ALA A 35 -10.78 -2.73 -22.74
CA ALA A 35 -11.64 -3.43 -21.79
C ALA A 35 -13.13 -3.27 -22.14
N ARG A 36 -13.54 -2.04 -22.47
CA ARG A 36 -14.91 -1.72 -22.89
C ARG A 36 -15.32 -2.43 -24.18
N ASP A 37 -14.47 -2.45 -25.21
CA ASP A 37 -14.74 -3.13 -26.47
C ASP A 37 -14.91 -4.65 -26.28
N PHE A 38 -14.03 -5.30 -25.52
CA PHE A 38 -14.18 -6.72 -25.17
C PHE A 38 -15.49 -6.98 -24.40
N ALA A 39 -15.85 -6.12 -23.45
CA ALA A 39 -17.09 -6.26 -22.69
C ALA A 39 -18.34 -6.13 -23.58
N GLN A 40 -18.34 -5.18 -24.52
CA GLN A 40 -19.44 -4.98 -25.47
C GLN A 40 -19.62 -6.18 -26.41
N ARG A 41 -18.52 -6.87 -26.77
CA ARG A 41 -18.54 -8.10 -27.57
C ARG A 41 -18.87 -9.36 -26.76
N GLY A 42 -19.12 -9.22 -25.46
CA GLY A 42 -19.41 -10.35 -24.56
C GLY A 42 -18.18 -11.17 -24.15
N ASN A 43 -16.97 -10.72 -24.47
CA ASN A 43 -15.72 -11.37 -24.03
C ASN A 43 -15.30 -10.82 -22.67
N TYR A 44 -16.07 -11.20 -21.65
CA TYR A 44 -15.93 -10.67 -20.29
C TYR A 44 -14.59 -11.02 -19.63
N ASP A 45 -14.02 -12.19 -19.95
CA ASP A 45 -12.73 -12.60 -19.39
C ASP A 45 -11.58 -11.74 -19.92
N ALA A 46 -11.53 -11.51 -21.23
CA ALA A 46 -10.54 -10.60 -21.80
C ALA A 46 -10.74 -9.17 -21.28
N ALA A 47 -11.99 -8.72 -21.19
CA ALA A 47 -12.32 -7.39 -20.67
C ALA A 47 -11.82 -7.19 -19.23
N ALA A 48 -12.00 -8.19 -18.36
CA ALA A 48 -11.51 -8.15 -16.98
C ALA A 48 -9.97 -8.04 -16.93
N VAL A 49 -9.26 -8.78 -17.78
CA VAL A 49 -7.78 -8.71 -17.84
C VAL A 49 -7.31 -7.35 -18.32
N TYR A 50 -7.93 -6.78 -19.36
CA TYR A 50 -7.60 -5.42 -19.82
C TYR A 50 -7.95 -4.35 -18.78
N GLY A 51 -9.01 -4.56 -18.01
CA GLY A 51 -9.33 -3.70 -16.87
C GLY A 51 -8.27 -3.75 -15.77
N GLU A 52 -7.76 -4.94 -15.46
CA GLU A 52 -6.66 -5.12 -14.51
C GLU A 52 -5.37 -4.50 -15.03
N MET A 53 -5.07 -4.63 -16.33
CA MET A 53 -3.94 -3.96 -16.96
C MET A 53 -4.05 -2.43 -16.85
N ALA A 54 -5.23 -1.85 -17.12
CA ALA A 54 -5.46 -0.42 -16.98
C ALA A 54 -5.22 0.06 -15.54
N ALA A 55 -5.78 -0.66 -14.55
CA ALA A 55 -5.59 -0.35 -13.14
C ALA A 55 -4.13 -0.51 -12.68
N THR A 56 -3.44 -1.56 -13.16
CA THR A 56 -2.02 -1.80 -12.91
C THR A 56 -1.18 -0.66 -13.47
N TYR A 57 -1.49 -0.21 -14.69
CA TYR A 57 -0.82 0.92 -15.31
C TYR A 57 -1.01 2.19 -14.48
N ALA A 58 -2.25 2.58 -14.16
CA ALA A 58 -2.52 3.77 -13.37
C ALA A 58 -1.89 3.74 -11.95
N ASN A 59 -1.77 2.55 -11.35
CA ASN A 59 -1.13 2.38 -10.05
C ASN A 59 0.38 2.64 -10.06
N PHE A 60 1.08 2.20 -11.10
CA PHE A 60 2.55 2.27 -11.16
C PHE A 60 3.10 3.33 -12.13
N ARG A 61 2.22 3.92 -12.95
CA ARG A 61 2.44 5.00 -13.89
C ARG A 61 1.39 6.06 -13.60
N HIS A 62 1.67 7.01 -12.71
CA HIS A 62 0.65 7.94 -12.23
C HIS A 62 -0.02 8.68 -13.39
N CYS A 63 -1.34 8.56 -13.48
CA CYS A 63 -2.16 9.09 -14.58
C CYS A 63 -2.90 10.39 -14.21
N GLY A 64 -2.56 11.02 -13.08
CA GLY A 64 -3.28 12.20 -12.59
C GLY A 64 -4.65 11.88 -11.98
N ILE A 65 -4.90 10.61 -11.68
CA ILE A 65 -6.14 10.10 -11.09
C ILE A 65 -5.82 9.11 -9.96
N TYR A 66 -6.66 9.09 -8.92
CA TYR A 66 -6.54 8.16 -7.77
C TYR A 66 -7.62 7.07 -7.75
N THR A 67 -8.56 7.13 -8.69
CA THR A 67 -9.63 6.16 -8.95
C THR A 67 -10.15 6.40 -10.37
N SER A 68 -10.90 5.45 -10.94
CA SER A 68 -11.52 5.58 -12.26
C SER A 68 -12.95 5.06 -12.24
N PRO A 69 -13.95 5.96 -12.12
CA PRO A 69 -15.35 5.60 -12.27
C PRO A 69 -15.66 4.98 -13.64
N GLU A 70 -14.95 5.36 -14.71
CA GLU A 70 -15.17 4.78 -16.04
C GLU A 70 -14.71 3.32 -16.13
N LEU A 71 -13.53 2.99 -15.60
CA LEU A 71 -13.04 1.62 -15.55
C LEU A 71 -13.92 0.76 -14.63
N GLU A 72 -14.25 1.26 -13.45
CA GLU A 72 -15.12 0.53 -12.51
C GLU A 72 -16.52 0.29 -13.09
N LYS A 73 -17.05 1.22 -13.90
CA LYS A 73 -18.32 1.00 -14.62
C LYS A 73 -18.25 -0.19 -15.57
N VAL A 74 -17.15 -0.33 -16.33
CA VAL A 74 -16.94 -1.50 -17.22
C VAL A 74 -16.92 -2.79 -16.41
N LEU A 75 -16.19 -2.81 -15.28
CA LEU A 75 -16.09 -3.97 -14.40
C LEU A 75 -17.43 -4.33 -13.72
N ILE A 76 -18.20 -3.33 -13.30
CA ILE A 76 -19.56 -3.51 -12.77
C ILE A 76 -20.49 -4.09 -13.84
N ASP A 77 -20.43 -3.60 -15.08
CA ASP A 77 -21.26 -4.11 -16.17
C ASP A 77 -20.92 -5.57 -16.49
N ILE A 78 -19.65 -5.93 -16.47
CA ILE A 78 -19.19 -7.32 -16.56
C ILE A 78 -19.81 -8.14 -15.41
N GLY A 79 -19.67 -7.69 -14.17
CA GLY A 79 -20.21 -8.37 -12.98
C GLY A 79 -21.72 -8.59 -13.06
N ARG A 80 -22.49 -7.58 -13.46
CA ARG A 80 -23.94 -7.69 -13.64
C ARG A 80 -24.33 -8.76 -14.65
N LYS A 81 -23.53 -8.98 -15.70
CA LYS A 81 -23.79 -10.02 -16.70
C LYS A 81 -23.37 -11.39 -16.18
N VAL A 82 -22.16 -11.52 -15.65
CA VAL A 82 -21.57 -12.80 -15.29
C VAL A 82 -22.15 -13.38 -13.99
N ILE A 83 -22.49 -12.54 -13.01
CA ILE A 83 -23.10 -12.99 -11.75
C ILE A 83 -24.56 -13.41 -11.96
N SER A 84 -25.33 -12.65 -12.75
CA SER A 84 -26.74 -12.95 -13.03
C SER A 84 -26.96 -14.20 -13.90
N GLN A 85 -25.96 -14.61 -14.69
CA GLN A 85 -26.04 -15.78 -15.57
C GLN A 85 -25.85 -17.12 -14.83
N ASN A 86 -25.28 -17.11 -13.62
CA ASN A 86 -24.79 -18.32 -12.95
C ASN A 86 -25.52 -18.64 -11.63
N SER A 87 -26.67 -17.98 -11.41
CA SER A 87 -27.45 -18.08 -10.19
C SER A 87 -28.90 -18.45 -10.50
N ASP A 88 -29.26 -19.71 -10.24
CA ASP A 88 -30.66 -20.08 -9.96
C ASP A 88 -31.24 -19.28 -8.77
N ILE A 89 -30.34 -18.69 -7.96
CA ILE A 89 -30.60 -17.84 -6.79
C ILE A 89 -31.08 -16.42 -7.20
N CYS A 90 -30.77 -15.92 -8.40
CA CYS A 90 -31.17 -14.56 -8.82
C CYS A 90 -32.61 -14.44 -9.35
N LYS A 91 -33.41 -15.51 -9.30
CA LYS A 91 -34.86 -15.40 -9.63
C LYS A 91 -35.66 -14.69 -8.53
N ASN A 92 -35.14 -14.61 -7.31
CA ASN A 92 -35.72 -13.81 -6.25
C ASN A 92 -34.94 -12.50 -6.06
N LYS A 93 -35.55 -11.39 -6.48
CA LYS A 93 -35.06 -10.00 -6.34
C LYS A 93 -35.08 -9.51 -4.88
N HIS A 94 -34.56 -10.27 -3.92
CA HIS A 94 -34.52 -9.81 -2.53
C HIS A 94 -33.29 -8.94 -2.29
N ILE A 95 -33.53 -7.72 -1.82
CA ILE A 95 -32.51 -6.86 -1.21
C ILE A 95 -31.99 -7.60 0.03
N LEU A 96 -30.67 -7.68 0.19
CA LEU A 96 -30.07 -8.31 1.35
C LEU A 96 -30.36 -7.46 2.59
N GLU A 97 -31.09 -8.04 3.55
CA GLU A 97 -31.29 -7.39 4.85
C GLU A 97 -29.98 -7.40 5.64
N ILE A 98 -29.55 -6.23 6.10
CA ILE A 98 -28.34 -6.11 6.93
C ILE A 98 -28.68 -6.66 8.32
N PRO A 99 -27.91 -7.64 8.83
CA PRO A 99 -28.20 -8.23 10.13
C PRO A 99 -28.03 -7.18 11.24
N LYS A 100 -28.90 -7.24 12.26
CA LYS A 100 -28.82 -6.34 13.44
C LYS A 100 -27.53 -6.55 14.25
N LYS A 101 -26.93 -7.74 14.16
CA LYS A 101 -25.68 -8.10 14.82
C LYS A 101 -24.74 -8.70 13.79
N ILE A 102 -23.54 -8.13 13.68
CA ILE A 102 -22.47 -8.63 12.81
C ILE A 102 -21.70 -9.69 13.59
N ASN A 103 -21.69 -10.94 13.11
CA ASN A 103 -20.95 -12.04 13.72
C ASN A 103 -19.87 -12.60 12.78
N ASN A 104 -20.09 -12.56 11.46
CA ASN A 104 -19.22 -13.16 10.47
C ASN A 104 -18.65 -12.09 9.53
N ILE A 105 -17.34 -11.90 9.56
CA ILE A 105 -16.62 -10.95 8.72
C ILE A 105 -15.81 -11.70 7.68
N LEU A 106 -15.94 -11.29 6.42
CA LEU A 106 -15.14 -11.80 5.32
C LEU A 106 -14.07 -10.78 4.92
N HIS A 107 -12.82 -11.08 5.22
CA HIS A 107 -11.68 -10.37 4.68
C HIS A 107 -11.40 -10.85 3.26
N VAL A 108 -11.22 -9.93 2.32
CA VAL A 108 -10.85 -10.24 0.93
C VAL A 108 -9.52 -9.57 0.64
N ALA A 109 -8.49 -10.36 0.37
CA ALA A 109 -7.17 -9.89 -0.01
C ALA A 109 -6.76 -10.48 -1.36
N THR A 110 -5.90 -9.79 -2.10
CA THR A 110 -5.37 -10.34 -3.34
C THR A 110 -4.37 -11.46 -3.05
N SER A 111 -3.38 -11.15 -2.23
CA SER A 111 -2.37 -12.06 -1.73
C SER A 111 -1.92 -11.59 -0.35
N VAL A 112 -1.37 -12.51 0.45
CA VAL A 112 -0.71 -12.20 1.73
C VAL A 112 0.73 -12.69 1.71
N GLU A 113 1.63 -11.93 2.35
CA GLU A 113 3.07 -12.22 2.40
C GLU A 113 3.59 -12.25 3.84
N PRO A 114 4.64 -13.06 4.17
CA PRO A 114 5.25 -13.11 5.51
C PRO A 114 5.77 -11.75 5.98
N VAL A 115 6.32 -10.97 5.05
CA VAL A 115 6.90 -9.66 5.31
C VAL A 115 6.03 -8.60 4.64
N GLY A 116 5.49 -7.68 5.43
CA GLY A 116 4.72 -6.55 4.91
C GLY A 116 3.72 -6.00 5.92
N GLY A 117 3.41 -4.70 5.80
CA GLY A 117 2.48 -4.02 6.70
C GLY A 117 1.03 -4.52 6.56
N LEU A 118 0.61 -4.90 5.35
CA LEU A 118 -0.78 -5.31 5.08
C LEU A 118 -1.14 -6.65 5.74
N SER A 119 -0.32 -7.69 5.59
CA SER A 119 -0.57 -8.99 6.25
C SER A 119 -0.59 -8.86 7.77
N LYS A 120 0.33 -8.05 8.34
CA LYS A 120 0.37 -7.77 9.78
C LYS A 120 -0.88 -7.03 10.24
N MET A 121 -1.31 -6.00 9.51
CA MET A 121 -2.55 -5.27 9.80
C MET A 121 -3.76 -6.21 9.79
N LEU A 122 -3.89 -7.06 8.77
CA LEU A 122 -5.00 -7.99 8.64
C LEU A 122 -5.03 -9.01 9.78
N GLY A 123 -3.90 -9.66 10.09
CA GLY A 123 -3.86 -10.63 11.20
C GLY A 123 -4.09 -9.98 12.56
N ARG A 124 -3.51 -8.81 12.81
CA ARG A 124 -3.72 -8.07 14.07
C ARG A 124 -5.15 -7.57 14.22
N TRP A 125 -5.82 -7.17 13.12
CA TRP A 125 -7.24 -6.85 13.14
C TRP A 125 -8.05 -8.03 13.67
N ILE A 126 -7.87 -9.21 13.09
CA ILE A 126 -8.58 -10.43 13.50
C ILE A 126 -8.28 -10.77 14.97
N LEU A 127 -7.03 -10.63 15.41
CA LEU A 127 -6.64 -10.91 16.79
C LEU A 127 -7.27 -9.94 17.81
N GLN A 128 -7.58 -8.69 17.42
CA GLN A 128 -8.20 -7.72 18.33
C GLN A 128 -9.72 -7.81 18.36
N ASP A 129 -10.35 -8.28 17.28
CA ASP A 129 -11.80 -8.47 17.22
C ASP A 129 -12.18 -9.89 17.65
N THR A 130 -12.14 -10.11 18.97
CA THR A 130 -12.40 -11.43 19.55
C THR A 130 -13.89 -11.80 19.62
N GLU A 131 -14.78 -10.87 19.28
CA GLU A 131 -16.23 -11.07 19.39
C GLU A 131 -16.87 -11.69 18.15
N ARG A 132 -16.11 -11.77 17.05
CA ARG A 132 -16.60 -12.15 15.72
C ARG A 132 -15.73 -13.25 15.10
N SER A 133 -16.31 -13.94 14.12
CA SER A 133 -15.61 -14.91 13.30
C SER A 133 -15.10 -14.25 12.02
N HIS A 134 -13.82 -14.47 11.70
CA HIS A 134 -13.16 -13.83 10.57
C HIS A 134 -12.70 -14.87 9.56
N SER A 135 -13.35 -14.89 8.39
CA SER A 135 -12.89 -15.67 7.24
C SER A 135 -12.03 -14.83 6.30
N LEU A 136 -11.14 -15.47 5.56
CA LEU A 136 -10.25 -14.83 4.59
C LEU A 136 -10.43 -15.45 3.21
N VAL A 137 -10.58 -14.62 2.18
CA VAL A 137 -10.53 -15.03 0.78
C VAL A 137 -9.32 -14.38 0.13
N LEU A 138 -8.50 -15.23 -0.52
CA LEU A 138 -7.38 -14.83 -1.34
C LEU A 138 -7.78 -14.95 -2.81
N THR A 139 -7.83 -13.83 -3.52
CA THR A 139 -8.29 -13.80 -4.92
C THR A 139 -7.22 -14.33 -5.88
N ARG A 140 -5.93 -14.15 -5.52
CA ARG A 140 -4.76 -14.58 -6.28
C ARG A 140 -3.52 -14.73 -5.38
N GLN A 141 -3.48 -15.79 -4.58
CA GLN A 141 -2.32 -16.14 -3.76
C GLN A 141 -1.26 -16.82 -4.64
N LEU A 142 -0.32 -16.02 -5.13
CA LEU A 142 0.80 -16.53 -5.93
C LEU A 142 1.56 -17.58 -5.11
N GLN A 143 1.53 -18.82 -5.59
CA GLN A 143 1.95 -20.01 -4.86
C GLN A 143 3.39 -20.04 -4.32
N THR A 144 4.24 -19.13 -4.78
CA THR A 144 5.61 -18.95 -4.29
C THR A 144 5.66 -18.29 -2.92
N VAL A 145 4.53 -17.82 -2.40
CA VAL A 145 4.41 -17.16 -1.12
C VAL A 145 3.42 -17.95 -0.27
N GLU A 146 3.93 -18.62 0.77
CA GLU A 146 3.08 -19.27 1.77
C GLU A 146 2.38 -18.22 2.63
N GLU A 147 1.16 -18.55 3.05
CA GLU A 147 0.38 -17.73 3.95
C GLU A 147 1.11 -17.65 5.32
N PRO A 148 1.26 -16.45 5.91
CA PRO A 148 1.95 -16.32 7.18
C PRO A 148 1.22 -17.11 8.28
N LYS A 149 1.95 -17.96 9.01
CA LYS A 149 1.37 -18.81 10.06
C LYS A 149 0.55 -18.02 11.08
N PHE A 150 1.04 -16.85 11.52
CA PHE A 150 0.33 -16.00 12.48
C PHE A 150 -1.05 -15.59 11.98
N LEU A 151 -1.19 -15.33 10.68
CA LEU A 151 -2.46 -14.93 10.08
C LEU A 151 -3.39 -16.12 9.92
N THR A 152 -2.85 -17.25 9.46
CA THR A 152 -3.62 -18.50 9.34
C THR A 152 -4.18 -18.94 10.69
N ASP A 153 -3.34 -18.91 11.74
CA ASP A 153 -3.75 -19.24 13.10
C ASP A 153 -4.81 -18.24 13.61
N ALA A 154 -4.67 -16.94 13.34
CA ALA A 154 -5.68 -15.93 13.72
C ALA A 154 -7.05 -16.20 13.09
N VAL A 155 -7.09 -16.51 11.79
CA VAL A 155 -8.34 -16.86 11.08
C VAL A 155 -8.98 -18.11 11.69
N ILE A 156 -8.22 -19.19 11.87
CA ILE A 156 -8.73 -20.45 12.41
C ILE A 156 -9.23 -20.27 13.84
N ASN A 157 -8.48 -19.55 14.69
CA ASN A 157 -8.84 -19.34 16.08
C ASN A 157 -10.08 -18.44 16.26
N SER A 158 -10.37 -17.56 15.29
CA SER A 158 -11.65 -16.83 15.25
C SER A 158 -12.85 -17.70 14.85
N GLY A 159 -12.62 -18.97 14.47
CA GLY A 159 -13.65 -19.87 13.93
C GLY A 159 -13.95 -19.66 12.45
N GLY A 160 -13.09 -18.91 11.74
CA GLY A 160 -13.25 -18.62 10.32
C GLY A 160 -12.60 -19.66 9.40
N LYS A 161 -12.64 -19.38 8.09
CA LYS A 161 -12.07 -20.25 7.05
C LYS A 161 -11.23 -19.44 6.07
N ILE A 162 -10.24 -20.09 5.45
CA ILE A 162 -9.42 -19.52 4.39
C ILE A 162 -9.84 -20.14 3.05
N TYR A 163 -10.11 -19.30 2.06
CA TYR A 163 -10.45 -19.70 0.70
C TYR A 163 -9.43 -19.14 -0.29
N LYS A 164 -8.96 -19.97 -1.22
CA LYS A 164 -8.07 -19.55 -2.31
C LYS A 164 -8.74 -19.75 -3.65
N LEU A 165 -9.00 -18.65 -4.36
CA LEU A 165 -9.81 -18.70 -5.59
C LEU A 165 -9.03 -19.19 -6.81
N ASP A 166 -7.72 -19.04 -6.78
CA ASP A 166 -6.78 -19.37 -7.85
C ASP A 166 -6.30 -20.84 -7.85
N GLU A 167 -6.55 -21.60 -6.77
CA GLU A 167 -6.30 -23.06 -6.76
C GLU A 167 -7.28 -23.85 -7.64
N THR A 168 -8.41 -23.22 -8.00
CA THR A 168 -9.45 -23.82 -8.84
C THR A 168 -9.42 -23.23 -10.25
N ILE A 169 -9.49 -24.11 -11.25
CA ILE A 169 -9.50 -23.77 -12.69
C ILE A 169 -10.51 -22.66 -12.97
N GLY A 170 -10.10 -21.57 -13.60
CA GLY A 170 -11.02 -20.50 -14.01
C GLY A 170 -10.31 -19.19 -14.37
N SER A 171 -11.07 -18.33 -15.05
CA SER A 171 -10.70 -16.94 -15.37
C SER A 171 -10.94 -16.02 -14.16
N LEU A 172 -10.58 -14.73 -14.31
CA LEU A 172 -10.88 -13.70 -13.31
C LEU A 172 -12.39 -13.60 -13.01
N THR A 173 -13.25 -13.74 -14.02
CA THR A 173 -14.70 -13.66 -13.81
C THR A 173 -15.26 -14.89 -13.08
N ALA A 174 -14.71 -16.09 -13.34
CA ALA A 174 -15.05 -17.30 -12.59
C ALA A 174 -14.62 -17.19 -11.12
N ARG A 175 -13.46 -16.58 -10.84
CA ARG A 175 -13.05 -16.27 -9.46
C ARG A 175 -14.01 -15.27 -8.80
N ALA A 176 -14.45 -14.24 -9.52
CA ALA A 176 -15.44 -13.28 -9.02
C ALA A 176 -16.78 -13.94 -8.66
N GLN A 177 -17.26 -14.90 -9.46
CA GLN A 177 -18.45 -15.68 -9.13
C GLN A 177 -18.30 -16.49 -7.85
N ARG A 178 -17.13 -17.08 -7.61
CA ARG A 178 -16.84 -17.81 -6.36
C ARG A 178 -16.80 -16.87 -5.17
N LEU A 179 -16.13 -15.72 -5.31
CA LEU A 179 -16.08 -14.69 -4.27
C LEU A 179 -17.50 -14.23 -3.90
N ASN A 180 -18.35 -13.96 -4.89
CA ASN A 180 -19.74 -13.57 -4.66
C ASN A 180 -20.52 -14.65 -3.86
N LYS A 181 -20.35 -15.93 -4.20
CA LYS A 181 -20.97 -17.05 -3.46
C LYS A 181 -20.47 -17.17 -2.03
N ILE A 182 -19.17 -16.99 -1.79
CA ILE A 182 -18.59 -17.04 -0.43
C ILE A 182 -19.07 -15.84 0.39
N ALA A 183 -19.11 -14.65 -0.19
CA ALA A 183 -19.55 -13.43 0.49
C ALA A 183 -21.02 -13.48 0.94
N ALA A 184 -21.87 -14.29 0.28
CA ALA A 184 -23.27 -14.47 0.68
C ALA A 184 -23.45 -15.06 2.09
N THR A 185 -22.41 -15.66 2.68
CA THR A 185 -22.46 -16.19 4.06
C THR A 185 -21.89 -15.24 5.10
N ALA A 186 -21.46 -14.03 4.71
CA ALA A 186 -20.87 -13.06 5.60
C ALA A 186 -21.88 -11.98 5.98
N ASP A 187 -21.73 -11.40 7.17
CA ASP A 187 -22.51 -10.26 7.61
C ASP A 187 -21.87 -8.94 7.14
N MET A 188 -20.56 -8.97 6.85
CA MET A 188 -19.77 -7.82 6.41
C MET A 188 -18.54 -8.27 5.62
N VAL A 189 -18.10 -7.45 4.66
CA VAL A 189 -16.89 -7.66 3.86
C VAL A 189 -15.89 -6.55 4.14
N VAL A 190 -14.62 -6.90 4.31
CA VAL A 190 -13.50 -5.96 4.41
C VAL A 190 -12.49 -6.21 3.30
N LEU A 191 -12.22 -5.20 2.47
CA LEU A 191 -11.30 -5.30 1.34
C LEU A 191 -9.89 -4.86 1.75
N HIS A 192 -8.95 -5.79 1.60
CA HIS A 192 -7.49 -5.68 1.78
C HIS A 192 -6.78 -6.00 0.46
N MET A 193 -7.35 -5.52 -0.65
CA MET A 193 -6.94 -5.94 -2.00
C MET A 193 -5.83 -5.06 -2.56
N TYR A 194 -5.03 -5.63 -3.47
CA TYR A 194 -4.11 -4.84 -4.28
C TYR A 194 -4.90 -3.89 -5.17
N ASN A 195 -4.30 -2.72 -5.42
CA ASN A 195 -4.92 -1.59 -6.09
C ASN A 195 -5.54 -1.89 -7.46
N HIS A 196 -5.05 -2.93 -8.13
CA HIS A 196 -5.45 -3.32 -9.48
C HIS A 196 -6.33 -4.57 -9.51
N ASP A 197 -6.66 -5.19 -8.38
CA ASP A 197 -7.47 -6.41 -8.34
C ASP A 197 -8.91 -6.14 -8.77
N VAL A 198 -9.29 -6.66 -9.93
CA VAL A 198 -10.62 -6.46 -10.51
C VAL A 198 -11.67 -7.43 -9.96
N ILE A 199 -11.27 -8.51 -9.28
CA ILE A 199 -12.16 -9.60 -8.88
C ILE A 199 -13.25 -9.10 -7.91
N PRO A 200 -12.95 -8.31 -6.86
CA PRO A 200 -13.98 -7.80 -5.95
C PRO A 200 -14.98 -6.85 -6.64
N ILE A 201 -14.54 -6.05 -7.61
CA ILE A 201 -15.39 -5.11 -8.34
C ILE A 201 -16.42 -5.87 -9.17
N ILE A 202 -16.00 -6.95 -9.83
CA ILE A 202 -16.88 -7.82 -10.61
C ILE A 202 -17.80 -8.62 -9.66
N ALA A 203 -17.28 -9.14 -8.55
CA ALA A 203 -18.03 -9.96 -7.60
C ALA A 203 -19.14 -9.18 -6.88
N PHE A 204 -18.91 -7.90 -6.61
CA PHE A 204 -19.79 -7.03 -5.82
C PHE A 204 -20.52 -5.98 -6.66
N ALA A 205 -20.64 -6.22 -7.97
CA ALA A 205 -21.32 -5.33 -8.91
C ALA A 205 -22.81 -5.03 -8.60
N ASN A 206 -23.46 -5.92 -7.83
CA ASN A 206 -24.84 -5.78 -7.37
C ASN A 206 -24.87 -5.44 -5.87
N GLN A 207 -24.60 -4.18 -5.52
CA GLN A 207 -24.49 -3.73 -4.13
C GLN A 207 -25.71 -4.05 -3.26
N GLU A 208 -26.92 -4.15 -3.81
CA GLU A 208 -28.13 -4.50 -3.04
C GLU A 208 -28.18 -5.97 -2.61
N GLN A 209 -27.35 -6.84 -3.19
CA GLN A 209 -27.37 -8.30 -3.02
C GLN A 209 -26.14 -8.83 -2.28
N VAL A 210 -25.29 -7.95 -1.75
CA VAL A 210 -24.06 -8.31 -1.06
C VAL A 210 -24.02 -7.68 0.34
N PRO A 211 -23.23 -8.21 1.29
CA PRO A 211 -23.05 -7.59 2.60
C PRO A 211 -22.43 -6.19 2.48
N PRO A 212 -22.52 -5.35 3.53
CA PRO A 212 -21.83 -4.06 3.54
C PRO A 212 -20.32 -4.23 3.36
N ILE A 213 -19.71 -3.31 2.61
CA ILE A 213 -18.30 -3.38 2.20
C ILE A 213 -17.52 -2.22 2.81
N ILE A 214 -16.49 -2.57 3.58
CA ILE A 214 -15.47 -1.64 4.07
C ILE A 214 -14.22 -1.81 3.20
N PHE A 215 -13.67 -0.71 2.70
CA PHE A 215 -12.39 -0.71 2.01
C PHE A 215 -11.29 -0.17 2.90
N LEU A 216 -10.21 -0.94 3.09
CA LEU A 216 -9.03 -0.49 3.82
C LEU A 216 -8.11 0.32 2.89
N ASN A 217 -8.09 1.65 3.08
CA ASN A 217 -7.27 2.58 2.31
C ASN A 217 -5.81 2.58 2.80
N HIS A 218 -5.11 1.48 2.54
CA HIS A 218 -3.71 1.26 2.92
C HIS A 218 -2.71 1.83 1.89
N ALA A 219 -3.14 2.04 0.66
CA ALA A 219 -2.36 2.64 -0.44
C ALA A 219 -2.97 3.97 -0.88
N ASP A 220 -3.22 4.84 0.10
CA ASP A 220 -3.89 6.13 -0.11
C ASP A 220 -3.17 7.09 -1.08
N HIS A 221 -1.86 6.97 -1.19
CA HIS A 221 -1.00 7.75 -2.07
C HIS A 221 -1.02 7.27 -3.53
N THR A 222 -1.72 6.19 -3.89
CA THR A 222 -1.75 5.68 -5.27
C THR A 222 -3.17 5.50 -5.79
N PHE A 223 -3.28 5.25 -7.10
CA PHE A 223 -4.53 4.78 -7.71
C PHE A 223 -4.97 3.46 -7.06
N TRP A 224 -6.29 3.28 -6.87
CA TRP A 224 -6.89 1.97 -6.62
C TRP A 224 -8.32 1.86 -7.14
N LEU A 225 -8.76 0.61 -7.37
CA LEU A 225 -10.13 0.23 -7.62
C LEU A 225 -10.90 -0.05 -6.32
N GLY A 226 -12.23 0.01 -6.37
CA GLY A 226 -13.14 -0.32 -5.28
C GLY A 226 -14.06 0.82 -4.82
N ALA A 227 -13.93 2.02 -5.41
CA ALA A 227 -14.66 3.21 -4.95
C ALA A 227 -16.17 3.07 -5.16
N SER A 228 -16.59 2.40 -6.23
CA SER A 228 -17.98 2.19 -6.61
C SER A 228 -18.69 1.08 -5.83
N ILE A 229 -17.95 0.16 -5.21
CA ILE A 229 -18.53 -0.98 -4.48
C ILE A 229 -18.54 -0.77 -2.96
N SER A 230 -17.73 0.15 -2.45
CA SER A 230 -17.52 0.33 -1.00
C SER A 230 -18.58 1.23 -0.37
N ASP A 231 -19.09 0.82 0.79
CA ASP A 231 -20.00 1.62 1.61
C ASP A 231 -19.24 2.61 2.50
N VAL A 232 -18.12 2.14 3.09
CA VAL A 232 -17.23 2.91 3.98
C VAL A 232 -15.77 2.72 3.58
N ILE A 233 -14.98 3.78 3.68
CA ILE A 233 -13.53 3.78 3.52
C ILE A 233 -12.87 3.94 4.89
N ALA A 234 -12.13 2.91 5.31
CA ALA A 234 -11.29 2.92 6.51
C ALA A 234 -9.90 3.48 6.15
N ASN A 235 -9.65 4.73 6.50
CA ASN A 235 -8.42 5.46 6.22
C ASN A 235 -7.42 5.31 7.37
N LEU A 236 -6.18 4.96 7.06
CA LEU A 236 -5.13 4.76 8.09
C LEU A 236 -4.54 6.06 8.64
N ARG A 237 -4.69 7.17 7.90
CA ARG A 237 -4.18 8.49 8.26
C ARG A 237 -5.04 9.61 7.69
N GLU A 238 -4.83 10.82 8.20
CA GLU A 238 -5.71 11.95 7.96
C GLU A 238 -5.57 12.51 6.54
N SER A 239 -4.34 12.58 6.01
CA SER A 239 -4.06 12.99 4.62
C SER A 239 -4.69 12.03 3.61
N GLY A 240 -4.64 10.72 3.88
CA GLY A 240 -5.32 9.70 3.08
C GLY A 240 -6.83 9.87 3.05
N MET A 241 -7.42 10.22 4.21
CA MET A 241 -8.85 10.52 4.33
C MET A 241 -9.23 11.79 3.53
N ARG A 242 -8.44 12.87 3.66
CA ARG A 242 -8.65 14.11 2.90
C ARG A 242 -8.50 13.88 1.39
N LEU A 243 -7.53 13.08 0.96
CA LEU A 243 -7.35 12.72 -0.46
C LEU A 243 -8.52 11.89 -0.97
N SER A 244 -8.99 10.90 -0.19
CA SER A 244 -10.18 10.10 -0.52
C SER A 244 -11.40 10.98 -0.80
N GLN A 245 -11.66 11.96 0.07
CA GLN A 245 -12.74 12.92 -0.11
C GLN A 245 -12.55 13.80 -1.35
N LYS A 246 -11.37 14.42 -1.49
CA LYS A 246 -11.11 15.45 -2.53
C LYS A 246 -10.94 14.86 -3.92
N ARG A 247 -10.38 13.65 -4.04
CA ARG A 247 -9.85 13.10 -5.30
C ARG A 247 -10.43 11.75 -5.71
N ARG A 248 -11.22 11.08 -4.84
CA ARG A 248 -11.89 9.82 -5.19
C ARG A 248 -13.42 9.90 -5.22
N GLY A 249 -13.99 11.09 -5.00
CA GLY A 249 -15.44 11.29 -5.03
C GLY A 249 -16.17 10.49 -3.95
N ILE A 250 -15.51 10.24 -2.81
CA ILE A 250 -16.10 9.57 -1.66
C ILE A 250 -16.66 10.63 -0.72
N GLU A 251 -17.92 10.49 -0.32
CA GLU A 251 -18.55 11.47 0.57
C GLU A 251 -17.88 11.51 1.94
N THR A 252 -17.91 12.68 2.61
CA THR A 252 -17.34 12.84 3.96
C THR A 252 -17.89 11.80 4.93
N LYS A 253 -19.21 11.54 4.87
CA LYS A 253 -19.89 10.57 5.74
C LYS A 253 -19.50 9.12 5.51
N GLN A 254 -18.78 8.80 4.42
CA GLN A 254 -18.29 7.46 4.11
C GLN A 254 -16.83 7.26 4.52
N ASN A 255 -16.14 8.32 4.94
CA ASN A 255 -14.74 8.26 5.31
C ASN A 255 -14.60 8.23 6.84
N LEU A 256 -13.92 7.22 7.35
CA LEU A 256 -13.55 7.12 8.76
C LEU A 256 -12.06 6.88 8.90
N LEU A 257 -11.50 7.29 10.03
CA LEU A 257 -10.17 6.89 10.45
C LEU A 257 -10.24 5.52 11.14
N LEU A 258 -9.35 4.62 10.73
CA LEU A 258 -9.03 3.39 11.44
C LEU A 258 -7.51 3.35 11.56
N PRO A 259 -6.93 3.76 12.71
CA PRO A 259 -5.49 3.84 12.88
C PRO A 259 -4.81 2.50 12.55
N THR A 260 -3.61 2.55 11.96
CA THR A 260 -2.79 1.35 11.75
C THR A 260 -2.55 0.65 13.07
N ILE A 261 -2.90 -0.63 13.18
CA ILE A 261 -2.69 -1.35 14.43
C ILE A 261 -1.20 -1.67 14.64
N VAL A 262 -0.69 -1.31 15.82
CA VAL A 262 0.69 -1.61 16.23
C VAL A 262 0.68 -2.43 17.50
N GLU A 263 1.68 -3.29 17.64
CA GLU A 263 1.92 -3.97 18.91
C GLU A 263 2.57 -2.96 19.87
N PRO A 264 2.10 -2.89 21.13
CA PRO A 264 2.75 -2.07 22.15
C PRO A 264 4.07 -2.75 22.56
N ASN A 265 5.10 -2.54 21.73
CA ASN A 265 6.43 -3.01 22.07
C ASN A 265 6.98 -2.18 23.23
N HIS A 266 7.82 -2.81 24.03
CA HIS A 266 8.59 -2.15 25.07
C HIS A 266 10.03 -2.62 24.96
N ARG A 267 10.96 -1.82 25.49
CA ARG A 267 12.36 -2.24 25.60
C ARG A 267 12.44 -3.42 26.56
N VAL A 268 13.00 -4.53 26.09
CA VAL A 268 13.30 -5.72 26.90
C VAL A 268 14.78 -5.82 27.23
N LEU A 269 15.62 -5.11 26.49
CA LEU A 269 17.05 -4.92 26.73
C LEU A 269 17.33 -3.51 27.22
N ALA A 270 18.37 -3.37 28.02
CA ALA A 270 18.98 -2.07 28.23
C ALA A 270 19.51 -1.53 26.88
N ARG A 271 19.39 -0.22 26.65
CA ARG A 271 19.82 0.38 25.38
C ARG A 271 21.30 0.10 25.09
N GLN A 272 22.15 0.12 26.11
CA GLN A 272 23.58 -0.19 25.99
C GLN A 272 23.82 -1.64 25.54
N GLU A 273 23.03 -2.59 26.05
CA GLU A 273 23.13 -4.00 25.67
C GLU A 273 22.73 -4.20 24.20
N ALA A 274 21.64 -3.58 23.76
CA ALA A 274 21.23 -3.61 22.36
C ALA A 274 22.29 -2.99 21.42
N LYS A 275 22.91 -1.87 21.83
CA LYS A 275 24.04 -1.26 21.11
C LYS A 275 25.21 -2.22 20.98
N LYS A 276 25.58 -2.90 22.07
CA LYS A 276 26.66 -3.89 22.09
C LYS A 276 26.41 -5.08 21.16
N ILE A 277 25.18 -5.60 21.13
CA ILE A 277 24.77 -6.68 20.20
C ILE A 277 24.96 -6.24 18.75
N LEU A 278 24.68 -4.97 18.44
CA LEU A 278 24.88 -4.38 17.11
C LEU A 278 26.32 -3.97 16.81
N GLY A 279 27.27 -4.17 17.75
CA GLY A 279 28.66 -3.74 17.60
C GLY A 279 28.86 -2.22 17.69
N LEU A 280 27.89 -1.51 18.27
CA LEU A 280 27.93 -0.06 18.49
C LEU A 280 28.51 0.26 19.87
N SER A 281 29.14 1.43 19.99
CA SER A 281 29.59 1.94 21.31
C SER A 281 28.40 2.16 22.23
N GLU A 282 28.51 1.73 23.49
CA GLU A 282 27.46 1.90 24.51
C GLU A 282 27.13 3.38 24.76
N ASN A 283 28.12 4.26 24.56
CA ASN A 283 28.01 5.72 24.73
C ASN A 283 27.59 6.46 23.45
N SER A 284 27.36 5.75 22.34
CA SER A 284 26.92 6.39 21.10
C SER A 284 25.49 6.93 21.21
N ILE A 285 25.15 7.97 20.44
CA ILE A 285 23.77 8.39 20.20
C ILE A 285 23.33 7.83 18.85
N VAL A 286 22.40 6.88 18.86
CA VAL A 286 21.97 6.14 17.67
C VAL A 286 20.77 6.84 17.04
N LEU A 287 20.99 7.42 15.86
CA LEU A 287 19.94 7.84 14.94
C LEU A 287 19.53 6.64 14.09
N LEU A 288 18.26 6.27 14.09
CA LEU A 288 17.75 5.11 13.36
C LEU A 288 16.77 5.53 12.27
N SER A 289 16.93 4.95 11.08
CA SER A 289 15.92 4.97 10.01
C SER A 289 15.67 3.57 9.46
N ILE A 290 14.39 3.21 9.27
CA ILE A 290 14.00 1.92 8.69
C ILE A 290 12.96 2.13 7.57
N ALA A 291 13.37 1.89 6.33
CA ALA A 291 12.51 2.08 5.17
C ALA A 291 13.02 1.31 3.94
N ARG A 292 12.16 1.11 2.95
CA ARG A 292 12.55 0.56 1.64
C ARG A 292 13.45 1.55 0.90
N ALA A 293 14.47 1.04 0.21
CA ALA A 293 15.45 1.80 -0.58
C ALA A 293 14.86 2.95 -1.41
N LEU A 294 13.73 2.70 -2.09
CA LEU A 294 13.05 3.67 -2.96
C LEU A 294 12.59 4.95 -2.22
N LYS A 295 12.44 4.91 -0.90
CA LYS A 295 11.98 6.06 -0.10
C LYS A 295 13.09 7.07 0.20
N TYR A 296 14.35 6.66 0.04
CA TYR A 296 15.52 7.49 0.31
C TYR A 296 16.02 8.17 -0.98
N LYS A 297 15.29 9.16 -1.50
CA LYS A 297 15.68 9.85 -2.73
C LYS A 297 16.56 11.07 -2.43
N THR A 298 17.52 11.32 -3.31
CA THR A 298 18.35 12.53 -3.28
C THR A 298 17.52 13.73 -3.75
N ILE A 299 17.60 14.83 -3.01
CA ILE A 299 16.89 16.09 -3.31
C ILE A 299 17.90 17.22 -3.23
N ASP A 300 17.92 18.07 -4.25
CA ASP A 300 18.78 19.25 -4.38
C ASP A 300 20.27 18.90 -4.29
N GLY A 301 20.64 17.73 -4.82
CA GLY A 301 21.99 17.18 -4.75
C GLY A 301 22.37 16.63 -3.38
N ILE A 302 21.47 16.62 -2.41
CA ILE A 302 21.70 16.14 -1.05
C ILE A 302 21.03 14.77 -0.89
N SER A 303 21.84 13.72 -0.74
CA SER A 303 21.33 12.39 -0.43
C SER A 303 20.86 12.32 1.02
N TYR A 304 20.14 11.25 1.35
CA TYR A 304 19.73 11.00 2.74
C TYR A 304 20.93 10.93 3.71
N ALA A 305 22.05 10.35 3.26
CA ALA A 305 23.28 10.31 4.05
C ALA A 305 23.93 11.69 4.21
N ASP A 306 23.99 12.48 3.12
CA ASP A 306 24.58 13.82 3.14
C ASP A 306 23.89 14.75 4.14
N ALA A 307 22.56 14.64 4.27
CA ALA A 307 21.77 15.44 5.20
C ALA A 307 22.15 15.27 6.68
N HIS A 308 22.88 14.20 7.03
CA HIS A 308 23.30 13.92 8.40
C HIS A 308 24.78 14.27 8.65
N ILE A 309 25.57 14.59 7.62
CA ILE A 309 26.99 14.93 7.77
C ILE A 309 27.19 16.07 8.78
N PRO A 310 26.50 17.22 8.70
CA PRO A 310 26.77 18.34 9.61
C PRO A 310 26.56 17.97 11.08
N LEU A 311 25.55 17.14 11.36
CA LEU A 311 25.27 16.65 12.70
C LEU A 311 26.37 15.69 13.19
N LEU A 312 26.76 14.73 12.34
CA LEU A 312 27.76 13.73 12.70
C LEU A 312 29.15 14.36 12.87
N GLU A 313 29.51 15.39 12.10
CA GLU A 313 30.75 16.15 12.32
C GLU A 313 30.73 16.90 13.65
N LYS A 314 29.59 17.49 14.03
CA LYS A 314 29.43 18.21 15.29
C LYS A 314 29.47 17.30 16.53
N TYR A 315 28.93 16.08 16.44
CA TYR A 315 28.82 15.16 17.57
C TYR A 315 29.54 13.82 17.28
N PRO A 316 30.78 13.65 17.76
CA PRO A 316 31.57 12.44 17.52
C PRO A 316 30.92 11.15 18.02
N GLN A 317 30.09 11.24 19.07
CA GLN A 317 29.35 10.11 19.63
C GLN A 317 28.11 9.72 18.81
N ALA A 318 27.63 10.56 17.90
CA ALA A 318 26.46 10.25 17.09
C ALA A 318 26.81 9.26 15.97
N VAL A 319 25.89 8.34 15.70
CA VAL A 319 25.95 7.34 14.62
C VAL A 319 24.59 7.25 13.94
N LEU A 320 24.58 7.19 12.61
CA LEU A 320 23.37 6.96 11.83
C LEU A 320 23.33 5.48 11.41
N VAL A 321 22.26 4.78 11.75
CA VAL A 321 21.99 3.41 11.33
C VAL A 321 20.76 3.40 10.42
N VAL A 322 20.93 2.94 9.19
CA VAL A 322 19.87 2.88 8.18
C VAL A 322 19.63 1.44 7.75
N VAL A 323 18.41 0.94 7.97
CA VAL A 323 18.00 -0.42 7.60
C VAL A 323 17.10 -0.36 6.36
N GLY A 324 17.38 -1.23 5.38
CA GLY A 324 16.57 -1.37 4.17
C GLY A 324 16.92 -0.39 3.04
N CYS A 325 17.99 0.40 3.18
CA CYS A 325 18.43 1.37 2.17
C CYS A 325 18.96 0.74 0.87
N GLY A 326 19.23 -0.57 0.87
CA GLY A 326 19.84 -1.28 -0.26
C GLY A 326 21.28 -0.85 -0.50
N ASN A 327 21.82 -1.15 -1.69
CA ASN A 327 23.15 -0.70 -2.09
C ASN A 327 23.10 0.78 -2.51
N ARG A 328 23.85 1.65 -1.81
CA ARG A 328 23.85 3.10 -1.99
C ARG A 328 25.24 3.65 -2.27
N GLN A 329 25.69 3.50 -3.52
CA GLN A 329 26.97 4.04 -3.96
C GLN A 329 27.04 5.56 -3.80
N ASP A 330 25.90 6.25 -3.97
CA ASP A 330 25.77 7.69 -3.77
C ASP A 330 25.98 8.14 -2.31
N TRP A 331 26.03 7.22 -1.34
CA TRP A 331 26.32 7.54 0.06
C TRP A 331 27.80 7.39 0.43
N SER A 332 28.64 6.86 -0.46
CA SER A 332 30.03 6.49 -0.16
C SER A 332 30.86 7.67 0.37
N ASN A 333 30.66 8.87 -0.20
CA ASN A 333 31.37 10.08 0.22
C ASN A 333 30.97 10.47 1.65
N ALA A 334 29.67 10.48 1.96
CA ALA A 334 29.16 10.78 3.30
C ALA A 334 29.67 9.77 4.34
N ILE A 335 29.70 8.48 3.99
CA ILE A 335 30.23 7.41 4.84
C ILE A 335 31.73 7.65 5.11
N GLN A 336 32.52 7.99 4.09
CA GLN A 336 33.94 8.27 4.25
C GLN A 336 34.19 9.51 5.11
N GLN A 337 33.46 10.61 4.85
CA GLN A 337 33.58 11.87 5.58
C GLN A 337 33.25 11.71 7.06
N THR A 338 32.28 10.84 7.38
CA THR A 338 31.88 10.54 8.76
C THR A 338 32.67 9.41 9.41
N GLN A 339 33.74 8.93 8.75
CA GLN A 339 34.60 7.84 9.24
C GLN A 339 33.84 6.55 9.53
N GLY A 340 32.86 6.22 8.69
CA GLY A 340 32.06 4.98 8.82
C GLY A 340 30.91 5.05 9.82
N ARG A 341 30.59 6.23 10.38
CA ARG A 341 29.47 6.41 11.34
C ARG A 341 28.09 6.50 10.67
N ILE A 342 28.02 6.30 9.36
CA ILE A 342 26.78 6.03 8.63
C ILE A 342 26.80 4.53 8.27
N ILE A 343 25.98 3.74 8.97
CA ILE A 343 25.96 2.28 8.90
C ILE A 343 24.72 1.85 8.13
N CYS A 344 24.93 1.15 7.01
CA CYS A 344 23.87 0.69 6.12
C CYS A 344 23.64 -0.81 6.28
N HIS A 345 22.39 -1.21 6.51
CA HIS A 345 21.98 -2.61 6.47
C HIS A 345 21.03 -2.85 5.28
N PRO A 346 21.09 -4.04 4.66
CA PRO A 346 20.05 -4.48 3.74
C PRO A 346 18.71 -4.59 4.48
N GLN A 347 17.66 -4.99 3.76
CA GLN A 347 16.41 -5.34 4.41
C GLN A 347 16.65 -6.49 5.40
N ARG A 348 16.10 -6.33 6.61
CA ARG A 348 16.19 -7.28 7.72
C ARG A 348 14.81 -7.52 8.31
N GLU A 349 14.57 -8.72 8.84
CA GLU A 349 13.32 -9.06 9.54
C GLU A 349 13.42 -8.74 11.04
N ASP A 350 14.61 -8.89 11.62
CA ASP A 350 14.95 -8.60 13.02
C ASP A 350 15.19 -7.10 13.24
N THR A 351 14.14 -6.31 13.02
CA THR A 351 14.18 -4.84 13.18
C THR A 351 14.06 -4.37 14.63
N ASP A 352 13.58 -5.24 15.52
CA ASP A 352 13.37 -4.98 16.94
C ASP A 352 14.66 -4.54 17.65
N ILE A 353 15.77 -5.24 17.42
CA ILE A 353 17.07 -4.93 18.04
C ILE A 353 17.54 -3.50 17.73
N PHE A 354 17.22 -2.98 16.54
CA PHE A 354 17.56 -1.62 16.15
C PHE A 354 16.75 -0.60 16.94
N TYR A 355 15.44 -0.81 17.09
CA TYR A 355 14.61 0.05 17.92
C TYR A 355 15.07 0.01 19.40
N GLN A 356 15.47 -1.17 19.90
CA GLN A 356 16.02 -1.30 21.25
C GLN A 356 17.33 -0.56 21.48
N ALA A 357 18.14 -0.35 20.43
CA ALA A 357 19.39 0.42 20.51
C ALA A 357 19.19 1.93 20.28
N ALA A 358 18.14 2.33 19.57
CA ALA A 358 17.95 3.69 19.09
C ALA A 358 17.69 4.72 20.21
N ASP A 359 18.25 5.92 20.00
CA ASP A 359 18.03 7.12 20.81
C ASP A 359 17.10 8.12 20.12
N ILE A 360 17.17 8.23 18.78
CA ILE A 360 16.35 9.12 17.97
C ILE A 360 15.92 8.37 16.70
N TYR A 361 14.66 8.48 16.30
CA TYR A 361 14.19 7.95 15.02
C TYR A 361 14.11 9.09 14.00
N VAL A 362 14.77 8.90 12.88
CA VAL A 362 14.78 9.82 11.75
C VAL A 362 14.09 9.16 10.56
N ASP A 363 12.98 9.72 10.12
CA ASP A 363 12.17 9.14 9.06
C ASP A 363 12.82 9.28 7.68
N SER A 364 12.39 8.45 6.72
CA SER A 364 12.81 8.58 5.34
C SER A 364 12.17 9.83 4.70
N PHE A 365 12.93 10.53 3.87
CA PHE A 365 12.44 11.64 3.06
C PHE A 365 12.99 11.52 1.63
N PRO A 366 12.29 12.07 0.60
CA PRO A 366 11.09 12.91 0.69
C PRO A 366 9.80 12.16 1.01
N PHE A 367 9.82 10.83 1.09
CA PHE A 367 8.62 10.04 1.33
C PHE A 367 8.70 9.24 2.65
N VAL A 368 7.71 9.46 3.51
CA VAL A 368 7.57 8.89 4.86
C VAL A 368 7.60 7.35 4.90
N SER A 369 8.11 6.79 6.00
CA SER A 369 7.91 5.38 6.38
C SER A 369 6.96 5.22 7.58
N ILE A 370 5.66 5.10 7.27
CA ILE A 370 4.57 5.15 8.25
C ILE A 370 4.67 4.09 9.35
N THR A 371 4.74 2.81 9.00
CA THR A 371 4.73 1.71 9.99
C THR A 371 5.98 1.76 10.88
N SER A 372 7.16 1.93 10.29
CA SER A 372 8.43 1.98 11.03
C SER A 372 8.47 3.13 12.05
N LEU A 373 7.89 4.28 11.67
CA LEU A 373 7.80 5.45 12.54
C LEU A 373 6.90 5.19 13.74
N LEU A 374 5.75 4.55 13.54
CA LEU A 374 4.87 4.15 14.65
C LEU A 374 5.53 3.10 15.56
N GLU A 375 6.19 2.09 14.97
CA GLU A 375 6.94 1.08 15.71
C GLU A 375 8.03 1.73 16.58
N ALA A 376 8.83 2.64 16.04
CA ALA A 376 9.84 3.37 16.81
C ALA A 376 9.23 4.12 18.00
N GLY A 377 8.08 4.77 17.79
CA GLY A 377 7.37 5.49 18.83
C GLY A 377 6.90 4.58 19.98
N THR A 378 6.56 3.31 19.70
CA THR A 378 6.22 2.35 20.78
C THR A 378 7.39 2.06 21.73
N TYR A 379 8.64 2.19 21.27
CA TYR A 379 9.85 2.05 22.10
C TYR A 379 10.23 3.33 22.89
N GLY A 380 9.37 4.36 22.87
CA GLY A 380 9.65 5.65 23.50
C GLY A 380 10.79 6.40 22.82
N ILE A 381 10.93 6.25 21.50
CA ILE A 381 11.93 6.97 20.71
C ILE A 381 11.28 8.26 20.19
N PRO A 382 11.88 9.44 20.39
CA PRO A 382 11.40 10.66 19.76
C PRO A 382 11.56 10.59 18.24
N LEU A 383 10.57 11.12 17.54
CA LEU A 383 10.41 10.97 16.10
C LEU A 383 10.68 12.30 15.40
N VAL A 384 11.51 12.27 14.36
CA VAL A 384 11.82 13.43 13.53
C VAL A 384 11.61 13.07 12.06
N SER A 385 10.90 13.92 11.31
CA SER A 385 10.70 13.75 9.88
C SER A 385 10.96 15.06 9.15
N ARG A 386 11.67 14.99 8.02
CA ARG A 386 11.86 16.11 7.11
C ARG A 386 10.82 16.05 6.00
N TYR A 387 10.04 17.11 5.86
CA TYR A 387 8.99 17.25 4.88
C TYR A 387 9.31 18.45 3.96
N PRO A 388 9.99 18.22 2.82
CA PRO A 388 10.52 19.30 1.99
C PRO A 388 9.47 19.97 1.09
N TYR A 389 8.19 19.58 1.19
CA TYR A 389 7.14 20.14 0.36
C TYR A 389 6.52 21.37 1.04
N SER A 390 6.37 22.46 0.29
CA SER A 390 5.79 23.71 0.80
C SER A 390 4.25 23.77 0.73
N SER A 391 3.62 22.80 0.07
CA SER A 391 2.20 22.80 -0.23
C SER A 391 1.42 21.81 0.64
N ASP A 392 0.28 22.26 1.15
CA ASP A 392 -0.68 21.42 1.89
C ASP A 392 -1.32 20.35 1.00
N ALA A 393 -1.21 20.47 -0.34
CA ALA A 393 -1.66 19.41 -1.24
C ALA A 393 -0.77 18.16 -1.15
N CYS A 394 0.45 18.30 -0.64
CA CYS A 394 1.47 17.23 -0.58
C CYS A 394 1.46 16.42 0.71
N GLU A 395 0.50 16.64 1.61
CA GLU A 395 0.45 16.01 2.94
C GLU A 395 0.59 14.48 2.91
N ILE A 396 0.12 13.84 1.83
CA ILE A 396 0.22 12.38 1.64
C ILE A 396 1.66 11.86 1.56
N PHE A 397 2.66 12.73 1.32
CA PHE A 397 4.08 12.36 1.34
C PHE A 397 4.68 12.39 2.75
N GLY A 398 3.98 13.00 3.72
CA GLY A 398 4.40 13.11 5.12
C GLY A 398 3.67 12.14 6.06
N ALA A 399 4.08 12.14 7.33
CA ALA A 399 3.42 11.42 8.41
C ALA A 399 2.34 12.28 9.08
N ASP A 400 1.11 11.76 9.13
CA ASP A 400 -0.03 12.32 9.87
C ASP A 400 -0.98 11.20 10.36
N MET A 401 -0.39 10.13 10.89
CA MET A 401 -1.15 9.05 11.51
C MET A 401 -1.77 9.55 12.83
N PRO A 402 -2.97 9.08 13.20
CA PRO A 402 -3.64 9.50 14.43
C PRO A 402 -2.74 9.35 15.65
N GLY A 403 -2.61 10.38 16.47
CA GLY A 403 -1.75 10.34 17.67
C GLY A 403 -0.30 10.77 17.44
N LEU A 404 0.09 11.13 16.21
CA LEU A 404 1.39 11.76 15.93
C LEU A 404 1.36 13.30 15.96
N THR A 405 0.18 13.91 15.86
CA THR A 405 0.01 15.35 16.06
C THR A 405 0.64 15.76 17.40
N ASP A 406 1.46 16.80 17.37
CA ASP A 406 2.25 17.32 18.51
C ASP A 406 3.29 16.35 19.11
N ASN A 407 3.45 15.13 18.55
CA ASN A 407 4.33 14.08 19.05
C ASN A 407 5.39 13.64 18.01
N LEU A 408 5.30 14.16 16.78
CA LEU A 408 6.29 14.05 15.72
C LEU A 408 6.87 15.44 15.44
N ILE A 409 8.20 15.59 15.51
CA ILE A 409 8.85 16.83 15.07
C ILE A 409 8.98 16.79 13.56
N ARG A 410 8.19 17.63 12.87
CA ARG A 410 8.26 17.80 11.42
C ARG A 410 8.95 19.11 11.08
N VAL A 411 9.95 19.05 10.20
CA VAL A 411 10.73 20.22 9.74
C VAL A 411 10.74 20.33 8.22
N GLY A 412 10.87 21.55 7.70
CA GLY A 412 10.86 21.80 6.24
C GLY A 412 12.23 21.66 5.58
N ASP A 413 13.28 22.12 6.25
CA ASP A 413 14.62 22.26 5.69
C ASP A 413 15.71 21.57 6.54
N ILE A 414 16.91 21.52 5.99
CA ILE A 414 18.06 20.82 6.59
C ILE A 414 18.62 21.56 7.80
N GLU A 415 18.50 22.88 7.84
CA GLU A 415 19.02 23.72 8.93
C GLU A 415 18.18 23.48 10.19
N GLN A 416 16.85 23.55 10.05
CA GLN A 416 15.90 23.18 11.09
C GLN A 416 16.05 21.72 11.51
N TYR A 417 16.22 20.81 10.55
CA TYR A 417 16.46 19.39 10.82
C TYR A 417 17.70 19.19 11.68
N THR A 418 18.82 19.82 11.33
CA THR A 418 20.08 19.74 12.08
C THR A 418 19.94 20.37 13.47
N ALA A 419 19.22 21.49 13.60
CA ALA A 419 18.98 22.14 14.89
C ALA A 419 18.13 21.29 15.83
N VAL A 420 17.06 20.69 15.32
CA VAL A 420 16.20 19.75 16.08
C VAL A 420 17.01 18.54 16.54
N LEU A 421 17.76 17.92 15.64
CA LEU A 421 18.59 16.77 15.98
C LEU A 421 19.69 17.13 16.97
N SER A 422 20.32 18.30 16.84
CA SER A 422 21.30 18.82 17.79
C SER A 422 20.71 18.91 19.20
N ARG A 423 19.52 19.51 19.35
CA ARG A 423 18.84 19.59 20.65
C ARG A 423 18.54 18.20 21.23
N LEU A 424 18.08 17.26 20.41
CA LEU A 424 17.82 15.89 20.85
C LEU A 424 19.11 15.15 21.24
N VAL A 425 20.26 15.46 20.63
CA VAL A 425 21.56 14.89 21.01
C VAL A 425 22.05 15.46 22.34
N GLU A 426 21.93 16.78 22.54
CA GLU A 426 22.46 17.53 23.69
C GLU A 426 21.59 17.41 24.96
N ASP A 427 20.26 17.40 24.81
CA ASP A 427 19.32 17.43 25.93
C ASP A 427 18.64 16.05 26.10
N GLU A 428 19.25 15.21 26.93
CA GLU A 428 18.72 13.87 27.23
C GLU A 428 17.35 13.91 27.92
N ALA A 429 17.12 14.86 28.84
CA ALA A 429 15.85 14.97 29.54
C ALA A 429 14.71 15.30 28.58
N TYR A 430 14.94 16.25 27.67
CA TYR A 430 14.00 16.55 26.59
C TYR A 430 13.78 15.34 25.68
N ARG A 431 14.86 14.70 25.20
CA ARG A 431 14.79 13.50 24.34
C ARG A 431 13.93 12.40 24.96
N LEU A 432 14.14 12.09 26.23
CA LEU A 432 13.38 11.04 26.94
C LEU A 432 11.93 11.44 27.20
N SER A 433 11.69 12.69 27.62
CA SER A 433 10.33 13.18 27.88
C SER A 433 9.46 13.20 26.62
N LEU A 434 10.01 13.63 25.49
CA LEU A 434 9.33 13.62 24.20
C LEU A 434 9.04 12.19 23.74
N GLY A 435 10.03 11.30 23.80
CA GLY A 435 9.85 9.89 23.44
C GLY A 435 8.74 9.22 24.25
N GLU A 436 8.68 9.46 25.55
CA GLU A 436 7.63 8.92 26.42
C GLU A 436 6.24 9.50 26.13
N ALA A 437 6.15 10.80 25.85
CA ALA A 437 4.91 11.44 25.42
C ALA A 437 4.39 10.82 24.11
N THR A 438 5.27 10.66 23.12
CA THR A 438 4.97 10.01 21.84
C THR A 438 4.51 8.57 22.04
N ARG A 439 5.21 7.80 22.88
CA ARG A 439 4.84 6.40 23.19
C ARG A 439 3.45 6.31 23.78
N LYS A 440 3.16 7.11 24.81
CA LYS A 440 1.85 7.13 25.46
C LYS A 440 0.77 7.39 24.43
N LYS A 441 0.97 8.38 23.55
CA LYS A 441 -0.07 8.73 22.59
C LYS A 441 -0.28 7.70 21.49
N ILE A 442 0.78 7.05 21.03
CA ILE A 442 0.70 5.94 20.07
C ILE A 442 0.00 4.74 20.71
N VAL A 443 0.42 4.33 21.91
CA VAL A 443 -0.19 3.19 22.64
C VAL A 443 -1.67 3.46 22.89
N ASP A 444 -2.03 4.65 23.35
CA ASP A 444 -3.42 5.02 23.59
C ASP A 444 -4.28 4.99 22.32
N THR A 445 -3.71 5.19 21.13
CA THR A 445 -4.48 5.35 19.87
C THR A 445 -4.50 4.10 19.00
N HIS A 446 -3.38 3.38 18.93
CA HIS A 446 -3.13 2.30 17.97
C HIS A 446 -3.21 0.89 18.55
N THR A 447 -3.64 0.76 19.81
CA THR A 447 -3.77 -0.53 20.51
C THR A 447 -5.22 -0.86 20.87
N ALA A 448 -5.43 -2.11 21.29
CA ALA A 448 -6.70 -2.78 21.56
C ALA A 448 -7.88 -1.84 21.87
N LYS A 449 -7.92 -1.21 23.06
CA LYS A 449 -9.14 -0.55 23.55
C LYS A 449 -9.62 0.60 22.66
N GLN A 450 -8.74 1.54 22.33
CA GLN A 450 -9.11 2.69 21.51
C GLN A 450 -9.26 2.29 20.05
N TRP A 451 -8.42 1.38 19.57
CA TRP A 451 -8.53 0.85 18.22
C TRP A 451 -9.84 0.10 18.00
N GLN A 452 -10.30 -0.71 18.97
CA GLN A 452 -11.61 -1.36 18.98
C GLN A 452 -12.74 -0.32 18.90
N HIS A 453 -12.63 0.83 19.58
CA HIS A 453 -13.61 1.88 19.42
C HIS A 453 -13.68 2.44 17.99
N PHE A 454 -12.53 2.68 17.34
CA PHE A 454 -12.50 3.04 15.91
C PHE A 454 -13.13 1.94 15.03
N LEU A 455 -12.83 0.68 15.33
CA LEU A 455 -13.36 -0.46 14.60
C LEU A 455 -14.89 -0.55 14.70
N GLU A 456 -15.45 -0.49 15.91
CA GLU A 456 -16.89 -0.52 16.12
C GLU A 456 -17.61 0.64 15.43
N ASN A 457 -16.99 1.82 15.39
CA ASN A 457 -17.53 2.97 14.63
C ASN A 457 -17.56 2.69 13.12
N VAL A 458 -16.52 2.05 12.58
CA VAL A 458 -16.46 1.63 11.16
C VAL A 458 -17.55 0.60 10.86
N TYR A 459 -17.71 -0.41 11.71
CA TYR A 459 -18.73 -1.45 11.55
C TYR A 459 -20.15 -0.90 11.67
N HIS A 460 -20.41 -0.09 12.69
CA HIS A 460 -21.70 0.57 12.87
C HIS A 460 -22.07 1.42 11.66
N LEU A 461 -21.14 2.25 11.17
CA LEU A 461 -21.39 3.09 10.01
C LEU A 461 -21.65 2.25 8.75
N ALA A 462 -20.84 1.23 8.48
CA ALA A 462 -21.04 0.35 7.33
C ALA A 462 -22.41 -0.36 7.37
N ALA A 463 -22.89 -0.73 8.55
CA ALA A 463 -24.18 -1.39 8.72
C ALA A 463 -25.40 -0.45 8.64
N THR A 464 -25.24 0.83 8.99
CA THR A 464 -26.36 1.79 9.12
C THR A 464 -26.44 2.82 8.01
N LEU A 465 -25.35 3.06 7.28
CA LEU A 465 -25.34 4.07 6.23
C LEU A 465 -26.25 3.62 5.08
N PRO A 466 -27.20 4.46 4.63
CA PRO A 466 -28.03 4.13 3.49
C PRO A 466 -27.15 3.91 2.25
N ARG A 467 -27.33 2.77 1.58
CA ARG A 467 -26.60 2.45 0.35
C ARG A 467 -27.06 3.39 -0.77
N VAL A 468 -26.23 4.38 -1.09
CA VAL A 468 -26.54 5.37 -2.13
C VAL A 468 -26.27 4.75 -3.50
N LYS A 469 -27.28 4.72 -4.38
CA LYS A 469 -27.07 4.44 -5.80
C LYS A 469 -26.31 5.60 -6.43
N LYS A 470 -25.04 5.39 -6.77
CA LYS A 470 -24.26 6.37 -7.55
C LYS A 470 -24.94 6.53 -8.93
N SER A 471 -25.63 7.65 -9.12
CA SER A 471 -26.61 7.86 -10.20
C SER A 471 -26.03 8.32 -11.53
N ALA A 472 -24.77 8.77 -11.57
CA ALA A 472 -24.12 9.21 -12.81
C ALA A 472 -22.71 8.62 -12.91
N VAL A 473 -22.35 8.16 -14.12
CA VAL A 473 -20.96 7.75 -14.42
C VAL A 473 -20.16 9.03 -14.55
N ALA A 474 -19.40 9.37 -13.52
CA ALA A 474 -18.41 10.43 -13.61
C ALA A 474 -17.37 10.07 -14.68
N ILE A 475 -16.96 11.06 -15.47
CA ILE A 475 -15.87 10.92 -16.44
C ILE A 475 -14.55 11.07 -15.69
N ASP A 476 -13.56 10.26 -16.05
CA ASP A 476 -12.24 10.36 -15.44
C ASP A 476 -11.62 11.73 -15.76
N GLN A 477 -11.31 12.51 -14.72
CA GLN A 477 -10.67 13.81 -14.87
C GLN A 477 -9.22 13.73 -14.43
N MET A 478 -8.30 13.96 -15.35
CA MET A 478 -6.87 14.05 -15.07
C MET A 478 -6.53 15.35 -14.35
N PHE A 479 -5.64 15.26 -13.36
CA PHE A 479 -5.06 16.40 -12.65
C PHE A 479 -3.54 16.41 -12.82
N ILE A 480 -3.00 17.60 -13.07
CA ILE A 480 -1.55 17.87 -13.22
C ILE A 480 -1.06 18.90 -12.20
N GLY A 481 -1.78 19.01 -11.08
CA GLY A 481 -1.41 19.82 -9.93
C GLY A 481 -0.69 18.99 -8.87
N GLU A 482 -0.44 19.59 -7.72
CA GLU A 482 0.07 18.86 -6.56
C GLU A 482 -1.07 18.06 -5.89
N PRO A 483 -0.79 16.87 -5.34
CA PRO A 483 0.53 16.22 -5.26
C PRO A 483 0.92 15.41 -6.52
N ASP A 484 0.02 15.28 -7.50
CA ASP A 484 0.14 14.39 -8.66
C ASP A 484 1.48 14.52 -9.40
N VAL A 485 1.93 15.76 -9.62
CA VAL A 485 3.18 16.05 -10.36
C VAL A 485 4.43 15.46 -9.72
N TYR A 486 4.42 15.14 -8.44
CA TYR A 486 5.57 14.51 -7.77
C TYR A 486 5.53 12.98 -7.83
N MET A 487 4.37 12.37 -8.10
CA MET A 487 4.19 10.92 -8.11
C MET A 487 5.12 10.21 -9.11
N PRO A 488 5.34 10.72 -10.34
CA PRO A 488 6.27 10.12 -11.30
C PRO A 488 7.72 10.02 -10.81
N SER A 489 8.13 10.87 -9.87
CA SER A 489 9.50 10.86 -9.32
C SER A 489 9.61 10.11 -8.00
N VAL A 490 8.54 10.15 -7.19
CA VAL A 490 8.49 9.55 -5.85
C VAL A 490 8.14 8.06 -5.89
N HIS A 491 7.22 7.63 -6.76
CA HIS A 491 6.60 6.30 -6.69
C HIS A 491 6.58 5.50 -8.01
N ASP A 492 6.78 6.14 -9.17
CA ASP A 492 6.63 5.49 -10.47
C ASP A 492 7.61 4.34 -10.70
N MET A 493 7.16 3.35 -11.48
CA MET A 493 8.02 2.30 -12.03
C MET A 493 8.06 2.41 -13.54
N SER A 494 9.26 2.40 -14.12
CA SER A 494 9.41 2.44 -15.57
C SER A 494 9.17 1.07 -16.20
N PHE A 495 8.11 0.95 -17.00
CA PHE A 495 7.83 -0.19 -17.88
C PHE A 495 6.93 0.27 -19.04
N ASP A 496 6.94 -0.49 -20.14
CA ASP A 496 6.09 -0.24 -21.30
C ASP A 496 4.84 -1.15 -21.31
N VAL A 497 3.93 -0.89 -22.26
CA VAL A 497 2.68 -1.65 -22.41
C VAL A 497 2.94 -3.12 -22.77
N ASP A 498 4.03 -3.41 -23.49
CA ASP A 498 4.40 -4.78 -23.87
C ASP A 498 4.85 -5.59 -22.64
N THR A 499 5.61 -4.96 -21.74
CA THR A 499 6.01 -5.52 -20.44
C THR A 499 4.79 -5.75 -19.56
N LEU A 500 3.87 -4.78 -19.48
CA LEU A 500 2.60 -4.93 -18.76
C LEU A 500 1.79 -6.11 -19.31
N LEU A 501 1.63 -6.20 -20.63
CA LEU A 501 0.91 -7.29 -21.27
C LEU A 501 1.57 -8.64 -20.99
N LYS A 502 2.91 -8.71 -21.04
CA LYS A 502 3.67 -9.94 -20.75
C LYS A 502 3.33 -10.50 -19.37
N PHE A 503 3.14 -9.65 -18.36
CA PHE A 503 2.72 -10.07 -17.01
C PHE A 503 1.28 -10.60 -16.93
N HIS A 504 0.42 -10.24 -17.89
CA HIS A 504 -1.00 -10.59 -17.90
C HIS A 504 -1.37 -11.68 -18.95
N LEU A 505 -0.44 -12.11 -19.79
CA LEU A 505 -0.69 -13.09 -20.87
C LEU A 505 -1.35 -14.38 -20.39
N THR A 506 -0.94 -14.88 -19.22
CA THR A 506 -1.44 -16.14 -18.64
C THR A 506 -2.87 -16.03 -18.10
N LEU A 507 -3.38 -14.81 -17.94
CA LEU A 507 -4.76 -14.50 -17.53
C LEU A 507 -5.70 -14.38 -18.74
N LEU A 508 -5.17 -14.00 -19.92
CA LEU A 508 -5.99 -13.85 -21.12
C LEU A 508 -6.62 -15.18 -21.56
N PRO A 509 -7.83 -15.18 -22.13
CA PRO A 509 -8.38 -16.36 -22.78
C PRO A 509 -7.49 -16.80 -23.94
N ILE A 510 -7.61 -18.08 -24.33
CA ILE A 510 -6.62 -18.72 -25.21
C ILE A 510 -6.46 -18.00 -26.56
N LYS A 511 -7.56 -17.56 -27.18
CA LYS A 511 -7.54 -16.89 -28.50
C LYS A 511 -6.78 -15.57 -28.44
N GLU A 512 -7.12 -14.74 -27.45
CA GLU A 512 -6.49 -13.45 -27.20
C GLU A 512 -5.02 -13.62 -26.81
N ARG A 513 -4.72 -14.58 -25.94
CA ARG A 513 -3.35 -14.93 -25.56
C ARG A 513 -2.48 -15.26 -26.77
N TRP A 514 -2.96 -16.11 -27.67
CA TRP A 514 -2.24 -16.44 -28.90
C TRP A 514 -2.00 -15.20 -29.76
N SER A 515 -3.04 -14.40 -30.00
CA SER A 515 -2.93 -13.16 -30.79
C SER A 515 -1.85 -12.22 -30.22
N GLN A 516 -1.87 -12.02 -28.90
CA GLN A 516 -0.91 -11.16 -28.21
C GLN A 516 0.50 -11.74 -28.18
N LEU A 517 0.64 -13.06 -28.03
CA LEU A 517 1.95 -13.72 -28.11
C LEU A 517 2.58 -13.56 -29.50
N PHE A 518 1.79 -13.71 -30.57
CA PHE A 518 2.28 -13.45 -31.93
C PHE A 518 2.65 -11.98 -32.16
N ARG A 519 1.90 -11.03 -31.58
CA ARG A 519 2.26 -9.61 -31.61
C ARG A 519 3.61 -9.37 -30.94
N LEU A 520 3.80 -9.92 -29.73
CA LEU A 520 5.01 -9.75 -28.95
C LEU A 520 6.22 -10.48 -29.55
N ALA A 521 6.02 -11.66 -30.14
CA ALA A 521 7.10 -12.43 -30.78
C ALA A 521 7.72 -11.72 -32.00
N LYS A 522 7.02 -10.75 -32.61
CA LYS A 522 7.54 -9.89 -33.68
C LYS A 522 8.46 -8.78 -33.15
N ASN A 523 8.50 -8.55 -31.84
CA ASN A 523 9.36 -7.53 -31.21
C ASN A 523 10.67 -8.19 -30.71
N PRO A 524 11.85 -7.79 -31.20
CA PRO A 524 13.13 -8.38 -30.80
C PRO A 524 13.43 -8.30 -29.29
N SER A 525 12.83 -7.33 -28.57
CA SER A 525 13.00 -7.15 -27.12
C SER A 525 12.22 -8.16 -26.27
N PHE A 526 11.31 -8.95 -26.86
CA PHE A 526 10.45 -9.88 -26.14
C PHE A 526 11.24 -11.04 -25.47
N TYR A 527 12.32 -11.47 -26.12
CA TYR A 527 13.20 -12.54 -25.63
C TYR A 527 14.34 -11.95 -24.79
N HIS A 528 14.15 -11.90 -23.47
CA HIS A 528 15.25 -11.59 -22.56
C HIS A 528 16.17 -12.82 -22.41
N LYS A 529 17.49 -12.62 -22.54
CA LYS A 529 18.52 -13.67 -22.36
C LYS A 529 18.47 -14.40 -20.99
N SER A 530 17.80 -13.82 -19.99
CA SER A 530 17.66 -14.38 -18.63
C SER A 530 16.40 -15.22 -18.42
N ASP A 531 15.46 -15.26 -19.38
CA ASP A 531 14.24 -16.08 -19.30
C ASP A 531 14.61 -17.56 -19.55
N ARG A 532 15.15 -18.25 -18.52
CA ARG A 532 15.56 -19.67 -18.57
C ARG A 532 14.42 -20.64 -18.94
N LEU A 533 13.17 -20.19 -18.88
CA LEU A 533 11.98 -20.96 -19.25
C LEU A 533 11.49 -20.51 -20.63
N SER A 534 11.40 -21.47 -21.55
CA SER A 534 10.96 -21.29 -22.94
C SER A 534 9.67 -20.46 -23.07
N PRO A 535 9.47 -19.71 -24.18
CA PRO A 535 8.22 -19.01 -24.50
C PRO A 535 6.94 -19.84 -24.31
N PHE A 536 7.03 -21.17 -24.31
CA PHE A 536 5.93 -22.09 -23.99
C PHE A 536 5.29 -21.85 -22.61
N LYS A 537 5.99 -21.28 -21.61
CA LYS A 537 5.37 -20.98 -20.31
C LYS A 537 4.21 -19.98 -20.43
N TYR A 538 4.29 -19.04 -21.37
CA TYR A 538 3.26 -18.03 -21.58
C TYR A 538 2.02 -18.58 -22.29
N LEU A 539 2.09 -19.82 -22.82
CA LEU A 539 0.93 -20.50 -23.42
C LEU A 539 0.06 -21.18 -22.38
N LEU A 540 0.64 -21.57 -21.24
CA LEU A 540 -0.09 -22.25 -20.18
C LEU A 540 -0.89 -21.20 -19.37
N PRO A 541 -2.19 -21.45 -19.11
CA PRO A 541 -2.97 -20.57 -18.25
C PRO A 541 -2.38 -20.56 -16.84
N GLU A 542 -2.59 -19.45 -16.11
CA GLU A 542 -2.03 -19.25 -14.77
C GLU A 542 -2.28 -20.45 -13.83
N TRP A 543 -3.51 -20.98 -13.82
CA TRP A 543 -3.88 -22.14 -12.99
C TRP A 543 -3.15 -23.44 -13.36
N LEU A 544 -2.73 -23.60 -14.63
CA LEU A 544 -2.02 -24.81 -15.07
C LEU A 544 -0.53 -24.71 -14.77
N LEU A 545 0.07 -23.51 -14.96
CA LEU A 545 1.43 -23.23 -14.48
C LEU A 545 1.55 -23.51 -12.98
N TYR A 546 0.53 -23.14 -12.21
CA TYR A 546 0.39 -23.46 -10.79
C TYR A 546 0.45 -24.97 -10.53
N ARG A 547 -0.38 -25.79 -11.21
CA ARG A 547 -0.41 -27.25 -10.94
C ARG A 547 0.88 -27.95 -11.31
N VAL A 548 1.52 -27.56 -12.42
CA VAL A 548 2.80 -28.14 -12.85
C VAL A 548 3.90 -27.84 -11.82
N ARG A 549 3.90 -26.65 -11.21
CA ARG A 549 4.85 -26.27 -10.15
C ARG A 549 4.66 -26.99 -8.80
N LYS A 550 3.47 -27.56 -8.51
CA LYS A 550 3.26 -28.40 -7.31
C LYS A 550 3.82 -29.82 -7.46
N ILE A 551 3.95 -30.29 -8.69
CA ILE A 551 4.30 -31.69 -9.01
C ILE A 551 5.82 -31.84 -9.17
N ILE A 552 6.50 -30.75 -9.54
CA ILE A 552 7.97 -30.62 -9.59
C ILE A 552 8.43 -30.12 -8.23
#